data_AF-A0A0G0FVU6-F1
#
_entry.id   AF-A0A0G0FVU6-F1
#
_cell.length_a   1.000
_cell.length_b   1.000
_cell.length_c   1.000
_cell.angle_alpha   90.00
_cell.angle_beta   90.00
_cell.angle_gamma   90.00
#
_symmetry.space_group_name_H-M   'P 1'
#
loop_
_entity.id
_entity.type
_entity.pdbx_description
1 polymer ?
#
loop_
_entity_poly.entity_id
_entity_poly.type
_entity_poly.pdbx_seq_one_letter_code
_entity_poly.pdbx_strand_id
1 'polypeptide(L)'
;MSALKNLKFKKIIYPVIFGVFFIGVILIFIYSAKFLVSSIDKSLSLDIQYASSRIIKIDFEKFYKVAKKMGIEISKSTIDEQQIDNNNLQETTVVATTTPEIIPIVSEVDKTAVKISVLNSTKIKGLADELKTILENNGFIVGAVGNYDPIQERTFIKIKESRKDYNPLIKKVIEEKYQLADDQALNETDIYDIIIIIGNK
;
A
#
# COMPACT_ATOMS: atom_id res chain seq x y z
N MET A 1 -12.28 3.13 -77.41
CA MET A 1 -12.46 3.33 -75.95
C MET A 1 -13.05 2.06 -75.34
N SER A 2 -12.27 0.97 -75.21
CA SER A 2 -12.70 -0.27 -74.53
C SER A 2 -11.54 -1.25 -74.44
N ALA A 3 -10.71 -1.12 -73.40
CA ALA A 3 -9.69 -2.12 -73.08
C ALA A 3 -9.36 -2.18 -71.57
N LEU A 4 -10.30 -1.79 -70.69
CA LEU A 4 -10.07 -1.83 -69.22
C LEU A 4 -11.00 -2.77 -68.45
N LYS A 5 -11.93 -3.49 -69.10
CA LYS A 5 -13.08 -4.08 -68.39
C LYS A 5 -12.95 -5.56 -67.98
N ASN A 6 -11.75 -6.15 -67.95
CA ASN A 6 -11.57 -7.53 -67.49
C ASN A 6 -10.23 -7.76 -66.76
N LEU A 7 -9.76 -6.78 -66.01
CA LEU A 7 -8.71 -7.03 -65.02
C LEU A 7 -9.32 -7.88 -63.90
N LYS A 8 -8.65 -8.99 -63.56
CA LYS A 8 -9.06 -9.96 -62.55
C LYS A 8 -9.12 -9.27 -61.18
N PHE A 9 -10.20 -8.53 -60.90
CA PHE A 9 -10.38 -7.73 -59.69
C PHE A 9 -10.12 -8.57 -58.44
N LYS A 10 -10.58 -9.84 -58.43
CA LYS A 10 -10.31 -10.80 -57.36
C LYS A 10 -8.82 -11.06 -57.10
N LYS A 11 -7.95 -11.02 -58.11
CA LYS A 11 -6.51 -11.25 -57.93
C LYS A 11 -5.76 -10.02 -57.40
N ILE A 12 -6.36 -8.84 -57.45
CA ILE A 12 -5.77 -7.57 -57.01
C ILE A 12 -6.37 -7.13 -55.67
N ILE A 13 -7.68 -7.28 -55.48
CA ILE A 13 -8.38 -6.86 -54.25
C ILE A 13 -7.90 -7.63 -53.02
N TYR A 14 -7.77 -8.96 -53.11
CA TYR A 14 -7.39 -9.79 -51.96
C TYR A 14 -5.99 -9.50 -51.42
N PRO A 15 -4.92 -9.41 -52.23
CA PRO A 15 -3.61 -9.05 -51.71
C PRO A 15 -3.55 -7.62 -51.19
N VAL A 16 -4.33 -6.69 -51.75
CA VAL A 16 -4.39 -5.29 -51.25
C VAL A 16 -5.07 -5.22 -49.89
N ILE A 17 -6.24 -5.85 -49.70
CA ILE A 17 -6.91 -5.91 -48.40
C ILE A 17 -6.07 -6.67 -47.37
N PHE A 18 -5.42 -7.75 -47.77
CA PHE A 18 -4.50 -8.48 -46.90
C PHE A 18 -3.32 -7.60 -46.47
N GLY A 19 -2.75 -6.80 -47.38
CA GLY A 19 -1.70 -5.83 -47.06
C GLY A 19 -2.16 -4.77 -46.05
N VAL A 20 -3.35 -4.18 -46.25
CA VAL A 20 -3.91 -3.19 -45.32
C VAL A 20 -4.19 -3.82 -43.95
N PHE A 21 -4.73 -5.03 -43.92
CA PHE A 21 -4.94 -5.78 -42.68
C PHE A 21 -3.63 -6.04 -41.95
N PHE A 22 -2.58 -6.45 -42.67
CA PHE A 22 -1.27 -6.72 -42.11
C PHE A 22 -0.62 -5.45 -41.54
N ILE A 23 -0.73 -4.31 -42.23
CA ILE A 23 -0.34 -3.00 -41.71
C ILE A 23 -1.11 -2.68 -40.41
N GLY A 24 -2.42 -2.95 -40.38
CA GLY A 24 -3.25 -2.74 -39.20
C GLY A 24 -2.78 -3.55 -38.00
N VAL A 25 -2.47 -4.83 -38.20
CA VAL A 25 -1.93 -5.71 -37.14
C VAL A 25 -0.58 -5.19 -36.62
N ILE A 26 0.31 -4.74 -37.51
CA ILE A 26 1.60 -4.16 -37.12
C ILE A 26 1.41 -2.89 -36.28
N LEU A 27 0.51 -2.00 -36.69
CA LEU A 27 0.22 -0.77 -35.93
C LEU A 27 -0.36 -1.07 -34.54
N ILE A 28 -1.27 -2.03 -34.45
CA ILE A 28 -1.82 -2.50 -33.17
C ILE A 28 -0.71 -3.06 -32.29
N PHE A 29 0.18 -3.90 -32.84
CA PHE A 29 1.31 -4.45 -32.09
C PHE A 29 2.25 -3.37 -31.55
N ILE A 30 2.61 -2.38 -32.37
CA ILE A 30 3.43 -1.23 -31.94
C ILE A 30 2.73 -0.45 -30.83
N TYR A 31 1.43 -0.20 -30.96
CA TYR A 31 0.65 0.49 -29.93
C TYR A 31 0.63 -0.30 -28.62
N SER A 32 0.38 -1.62 -28.67
CA SER A 32 0.42 -2.51 -27.52
C SER A 32 1.79 -2.54 -26.84
N ALA A 33 2.88 -2.61 -27.62
CA ALA A 33 4.24 -2.57 -27.08
C ALA A 33 4.52 -1.25 -26.35
N LYS A 34 4.13 -0.10 -26.94
CA LYS A 34 4.27 1.22 -26.28
C LYS A 34 3.43 1.34 -25.01
N PHE A 35 2.21 0.80 -25.02
CA PHE A 35 1.35 0.76 -23.84
C PHE A 35 1.96 -0.08 -22.71
N LEU A 36 2.50 -1.25 -23.04
CA LEU A 36 3.16 -2.13 -22.06
C LEU A 36 4.39 -1.44 -21.44
N VAL A 37 5.27 -0.85 -22.25
CA VAL A 37 6.42 -0.08 -21.76
C VAL A 37 5.99 1.06 -20.85
N SER A 38 4.98 1.85 -21.26
CA SER A 38 4.47 2.93 -20.41
C SER A 38 3.87 2.43 -19.09
N SER A 39 3.27 1.25 -19.09
CA SER A 39 2.65 0.66 -17.90
C SER A 39 3.70 0.12 -16.93
N ILE A 40 4.77 -0.48 -17.47
CA ILE A 40 5.94 -0.95 -16.70
C ILE A 40 6.71 0.25 -16.12
N ASP A 41 6.97 1.29 -16.91
CA ASP A 41 7.66 2.48 -16.41
C ASP A 41 6.86 3.16 -15.29
N LYS A 42 5.53 3.22 -15.41
CA LYS A 42 4.64 3.77 -14.36
C LYS A 42 4.61 2.90 -13.11
N SER A 43 4.60 1.57 -13.24
CA SER A 43 4.58 0.68 -12.07
C SER A 43 5.93 0.61 -11.36
N LEU A 44 7.03 0.58 -12.11
CA LEU A 44 8.38 0.50 -11.56
C LEU A 44 8.91 1.85 -11.06
N SER A 45 8.55 2.97 -11.67
CA SER A 45 8.95 4.29 -11.15
C SER A 45 8.28 4.62 -9.81
N LEU A 46 7.06 4.11 -9.59
CA LEU A 46 6.44 4.14 -8.26
C LEU A 46 7.26 3.28 -7.29
N ASP A 47 7.58 2.03 -7.63
CA ASP A 47 8.34 1.14 -6.75
C ASP A 47 9.75 1.65 -6.41
N ILE A 48 10.48 2.25 -7.36
CA ILE A 48 11.82 2.82 -7.12
C ILE A 48 11.75 4.12 -6.31
N GLN A 49 10.69 4.93 -6.41
CA GLN A 49 10.46 6.09 -5.54
C GLN A 49 10.08 5.66 -4.11
N TYR A 50 9.32 4.57 -3.96
CA TYR A 50 9.01 3.96 -2.65
C TYR A 50 10.21 3.21 -2.06
N ALA A 51 11.06 2.58 -2.88
CA ALA A 51 12.27 1.90 -2.44
C ALA A 51 13.40 2.89 -2.14
N SER A 52 13.52 4.01 -2.87
CA SER A 52 14.52 5.06 -2.59
C SER A 52 14.16 5.87 -1.34
N SER A 53 12.87 6.01 -1.01
CA SER A 53 12.42 6.53 0.30
C SER A 53 12.49 5.48 1.42
N ARG A 54 12.60 4.19 1.07
CA ARG A 54 12.94 3.06 1.95
C ARG A 54 14.42 2.66 1.89
N ILE A 55 15.35 3.51 1.46
CA ILE A 55 16.67 3.44 2.09
C ILE A 55 16.41 3.89 3.52
N ILE A 56 16.23 2.92 4.40
CA ILE A 56 16.23 3.09 5.83
C ILE A 56 17.52 3.86 6.11
N LYS A 57 17.43 5.20 6.26
CA LYS A 57 18.43 5.97 6.96
C LYS A 57 18.28 5.52 8.41
N ILE A 58 18.79 4.33 8.71
CA ILE A 58 19.11 3.95 10.06
C ILE A 58 20.07 5.05 10.48
N ASP A 59 19.62 5.95 11.33
CA ASP A 59 20.49 6.90 11.99
C ASP A 59 21.36 6.05 12.93
N PHE A 60 22.41 5.47 12.36
CA PHE A 60 23.36 4.59 13.03
C PHE A 60 24.00 5.30 14.21
N GLU A 61 24.01 6.64 14.22
CA GLU A 61 24.52 7.42 15.32
C GLU A 61 23.61 7.32 16.55
N LYS A 62 22.29 7.36 16.35
CA LYS A 62 21.31 7.21 17.45
C LYS A 62 21.29 5.78 17.97
N PHE A 63 21.35 4.80 17.07
CA PHE A 63 21.45 3.39 17.45
C PHE A 63 22.74 3.10 18.23
N TYR A 64 23.88 3.60 17.76
CA TYR A 64 25.17 3.45 18.44
C TYR A 64 25.19 4.10 19.83
N LYS A 65 24.53 5.26 19.98
CA LYS A 65 24.37 5.94 21.28
C LYS A 65 23.55 5.11 22.26
N VAL A 66 22.49 4.44 21.80
CA VAL A 66 21.66 3.56 22.64
C VAL A 66 22.44 2.30 23.02
N ALA A 67 23.09 1.63 22.06
CA ALA A 67 23.90 0.45 22.34
C ALA A 67 25.05 0.73 23.33
N LYS A 68 25.74 1.86 23.17
CA LYS A 68 26.79 2.31 24.11
C LYS A 68 26.24 2.59 25.51
N LYS A 69 25.02 3.15 25.61
CA LYS A 69 24.32 3.33 26.90
C LYS A 69 23.87 2.02 27.54
N MET A 70 23.63 0.98 26.74
CA MET A 70 23.27 -0.36 27.20
C MET A 70 24.50 -1.25 27.48
N GLY A 71 25.71 -0.71 27.40
CA GLY A 71 26.94 -1.47 27.62
C GLY A 71 27.27 -2.49 26.52
N ILE A 72 26.61 -2.38 25.36
CA ILE A 72 26.82 -3.28 24.22
C ILE A 72 27.92 -2.69 23.35
N GLU A 73 29.11 -3.30 23.37
CA GLU A 73 30.18 -2.99 22.42
C GLU A 73 29.85 -3.61 21.05
N ILE A 74 29.28 -2.82 20.14
CA ILE A 74 29.05 -3.26 18.77
C ILE A 74 30.38 -3.20 18.01
N SER A 75 31.08 -4.33 17.96
CA SER A 75 32.20 -4.51 17.02
C SER A 75 31.66 -4.49 15.59
N LYS A 76 32.19 -3.59 14.78
CA LYS A 76 31.77 -3.36 13.40
C LYS A 76 32.32 -4.48 12.51
N SER A 77 31.66 -5.63 12.48
CA SER A 77 31.88 -6.65 11.45
C SER A 77 30.61 -7.46 11.20
N THR A 78 30.15 -7.39 9.94
CA THR A 78 29.43 -8.40 9.16
C THR A 78 28.13 -8.98 9.75
N ILE A 79 27.00 -8.50 9.23
CA ILE A 79 25.72 -9.21 9.26
C ILE A 79 25.81 -10.28 8.18
N ASP A 80 26.07 -11.53 8.58
CA ASP A 80 25.73 -12.73 7.81
C ASP A 80 24.68 -13.53 8.59
N GLU A 81 23.72 -14.08 7.85
CA GLU A 81 22.60 -14.91 8.29
C GLU A 81 23.00 -16.03 9.25
N GLN A 82 22.16 -16.37 10.24
CA GLN A 82 21.82 -17.76 10.62
C GLN A 82 20.45 -17.88 11.34
N GLN A 83 19.76 -18.98 11.00
CA GLN A 83 18.55 -19.59 11.56
C GLN A 83 18.82 -20.32 12.91
N ILE A 84 17.80 -21.06 13.42
CA ILE A 84 17.81 -22.21 14.39
C ILE A 84 17.38 -21.81 15.83
N ASP A 85 16.52 -22.52 16.59
CA ASP A 85 15.65 -23.69 16.40
C ASP A 85 14.63 -23.79 17.55
N ASN A 86 13.62 -24.65 17.36
CA ASN A 86 12.66 -25.12 18.36
C ASN A 86 13.22 -26.27 19.22
N ASN A 87 12.87 -26.27 20.53
CA ASN A 87 12.57 -27.40 21.44
C ASN A 87 13.27 -27.34 22.80
N ASN A 88 12.50 -27.11 23.86
CA ASN A 88 12.59 -27.91 25.09
C ASN A 88 11.28 -27.82 25.90
N LEU A 89 10.55 -28.94 26.01
CA LEU A 89 9.46 -29.13 26.96
C LEU A 89 10.03 -29.75 28.25
N GLN A 90 9.78 -29.13 29.40
CA GLN A 90 9.72 -29.83 30.68
C GLN A 90 8.49 -29.37 31.47
N GLU A 91 7.68 -30.37 31.84
CA GLU A 91 6.46 -30.31 32.64
C GLU A 91 6.85 -30.37 34.13
N THR A 92 6.33 -29.49 34.97
CA THR A 92 6.38 -29.61 36.44
C THR A 92 5.22 -28.87 37.10
N THR A 93 4.33 -29.68 37.68
CA THR A 93 3.58 -29.51 38.95
C THR A 93 2.65 -28.30 39.14
N VAL A 94 1.36 -28.64 39.27
CA VAL A 94 0.25 -27.79 39.69
C VAL A 94 0.27 -27.61 41.22
N VAL A 95 0.37 -26.36 41.71
CA VAL A 95 -0.06 -25.95 43.06
C VAL A 95 -0.75 -24.57 42.94
N ALA A 96 -1.89 -24.45 43.61
CA ALA A 96 -2.88 -23.41 43.40
C ALA A 96 -2.56 -22.03 44.02
N THR A 97 -3.21 -21.01 43.45
CA THR A 97 -3.69 -19.76 44.10
C THR A 97 -2.66 -18.65 44.36
N THR A 98 -2.51 -17.76 43.38
CA THR A 98 -3.09 -16.40 43.40
C THR A 98 -3.44 -16.05 41.96
N THR A 99 -4.63 -15.53 41.69
CA THR A 99 -4.96 -14.99 40.35
C THR A 99 -4.02 -13.80 40.10
N PRO A 100 -3.06 -13.87 39.17
CA PRO A 100 -2.49 -12.64 38.64
C PRO A 100 -3.63 -11.99 37.85
N GLU A 101 -3.98 -10.77 38.24
CA GLU A 101 -4.72 -9.88 37.35
C GLU A 101 -3.96 -9.90 36.02
N ILE A 102 -4.59 -10.46 34.98
CA ILE A 102 -4.07 -10.41 33.63
C ILE A 102 -4.07 -8.92 33.28
N ILE A 103 -2.95 -8.24 33.56
CA ILE A 103 -2.64 -7.02 32.86
C ILE A 103 -2.54 -7.48 31.41
N PRO A 104 -3.45 -7.07 30.52
CA PRO A 104 -3.28 -7.41 29.12
C PRO A 104 -1.90 -6.89 28.73
N ILE A 105 -1.02 -7.81 28.35
CA ILE A 105 0.13 -7.42 27.54
C ILE A 105 -0.53 -6.83 26.30
N VAL A 106 -0.62 -5.51 26.28
CA VAL A 106 -0.96 -4.76 25.09
C VAL A 106 0.19 -5.08 24.15
N SER A 107 0.02 -6.12 23.34
CA SER A 107 0.84 -6.31 22.16
C SER A 107 0.81 -4.97 21.46
N GLU A 108 1.92 -4.25 21.51
CA GLU A 108 2.04 -2.95 20.92
C GLU A 108 1.93 -3.16 19.41
N VAL A 109 0.70 -3.06 18.90
CA VAL A 109 0.37 -3.36 17.51
C VAL A 109 1.24 -2.45 16.65
N ASP A 110 2.09 -3.06 15.82
CA ASP A 110 3.03 -2.33 14.99
C ASP A 110 2.28 -1.51 13.93
N LYS A 111 2.11 -0.22 14.21
CA LYS A 111 1.41 0.75 13.37
C LYS A 111 2.00 0.90 11.97
N THR A 112 3.24 0.45 11.75
CA THR A 112 3.92 0.51 10.45
C THR A 112 3.59 -0.67 9.55
N ALA A 113 2.95 -1.72 10.07
CA ALA A 113 2.60 -2.93 9.34
C ALA A 113 1.35 -2.81 8.46
N VAL A 114 0.66 -1.66 8.46
CA VAL A 114 -0.53 -1.39 7.64
C VAL A 114 -0.29 -0.26 6.64
N LYS A 115 -0.86 -0.41 5.43
CA LYS A 115 -0.88 0.63 4.40
C LYS A 115 -2.20 1.39 4.43
N ILE A 116 -2.12 2.68 4.75
CA ILE A 116 -3.29 3.56 4.85
C ILE A 116 -3.40 4.44 3.60
N SER A 117 -4.61 4.58 3.04
CA SER A 117 -4.95 5.60 2.05
C SER A 117 -5.90 6.63 2.66
N VAL A 118 -5.61 7.92 2.47
CA VAL A 118 -6.44 9.01 2.96
C VAL A 118 -7.10 9.71 1.77
N LEU A 119 -8.43 9.76 1.78
CA LEU A 119 -9.21 10.35 0.69
C LEU A 119 -10.04 11.52 1.23
N ASN A 120 -9.96 12.67 0.53
CA ASN A 120 -10.75 13.85 0.84
C ASN A 120 -12.07 13.83 0.06
N SER A 121 -13.21 13.70 0.74
CA SER A 121 -14.51 13.86 0.07
C SER A 121 -15.00 15.31 0.04
N THR A 122 -14.31 16.23 0.72
CA THR A 122 -14.72 17.64 0.81
C THR A 122 -14.13 18.46 -0.35
N LYS A 123 -14.58 19.73 -0.46
CA LYS A 123 -13.99 20.72 -1.39
C LYS A 123 -12.81 21.50 -0.79
N ILE A 124 -12.40 21.18 0.44
CA ILE A 124 -11.34 21.90 1.16
C ILE A 124 -9.99 21.30 0.79
N LYS A 125 -9.13 22.09 0.15
CA LYS A 125 -7.80 21.63 -0.27
C LYS A 125 -6.90 21.39 0.95
N GLY A 126 -6.09 20.33 0.89
CA GLY A 126 -5.08 20.02 1.90
C GLY A 126 -5.56 19.22 3.11
N LEU A 127 -6.87 18.94 3.26
CA LEU A 127 -7.36 18.17 4.42
C LEU A 127 -6.81 16.74 4.49
N ALA A 128 -6.67 16.07 3.35
CA ALA A 128 -6.13 14.71 3.34
C ALA A 128 -4.62 14.69 3.62
N ASP A 129 -3.88 15.74 3.23
CA ASP A 129 -2.47 15.92 3.60
C ASP A 129 -2.32 16.25 5.10
N GLU A 130 -3.24 17.04 5.67
CA GLU A 130 -3.28 17.31 7.10
C GLU A 130 -3.50 16.02 7.89
N LEU A 131 -4.52 15.23 7.53
CA LEU A 131 -4.79 13.96 8.22
C LEU A 131 -3.65 12.96 8.03
N LYS A 132 -3.04 12.91 6.83
CA LYS A 132 -1.82 12.14 6.61
C LYS A 132 -0.74 12.50 7.62
N THR A 133 -0.45 13.79 7.77
CA THR A 133 0.59 14.28 8.69
C THR A 133 0.29 13.88 10.13
N ILE A 134 -0.99 13.95 10.54
CA ILE A 134 -1.43 13.53 11.88
C ILE A 134 -1.21 12.03 12.10
N LEU A 135 -1.56 11.19 11.11
CA LEU A 135 -1.37 9.74 11.18
C LEU A 135 0.12 9.36 11.23
N GLU A 136 0.95 10.01 10.40
CA GLU A 136 2.40 9.80 10.37
C GLU A 136 3.05 10.21 11.69
N ASN A 137 2.64 11.33 12.28
CA ASN A 137 3.10 11.75 13.61
C ASN A 137 2.70 10.77 14.72
N ASN A 138 1.63 9.99 14.51
CA ASN A 138 1.17 8.94 15.43
C ASN A 138 1.80 7.57 15.16
N GLY A 139 2.74 7.47 14.20
CA GLY A 139 3.51 6.28 13.89
C GLY A 139 2.93 5.39 12.79
N PHE A 140 1.89 5.84 12.08
CA PHE A 140 1.32 5.10 10.94
C PHE A 140 2.02 5.44 9.63
N ILE A 141 1.94 4.52 8.65
CA ILE A 141 2.41 4.76 7.28
C ILE A 141 1.22 5.04 6.37
N VAL A 142 1.19 6.24 5.78
CA VAL A 142 0.19 6.62 4.78
C VAL A 142 0.79 6.44 3.39
N GLY A 143 0.26 5.48 2.64
CA GLY A 143 0.73 5.14 1.30
C GLY A 143 0.21 6.07 0.21
N ALA A 144 -0.99 6.66 0.39
CA ALA A 144 -1.58 7.54 -0.61
C ALA A 144 -2.52 8.59 -0.02
N VAL A 145 -2.60 9.71 -0.74
CA VAL A 145 -3.54 10.80 -0.48
C VAL A 145 -4.31 11.07 -1.78
N GLY A 146 -5.62 11.28 -1.69
CA GLY A 146 -6.44 11.51 -2.87
C GLY A 146 -7.73 12.26 -2.58
N ASN A 147 -8.58 12.37 -3.61
CA ASN A 147 -9.93 12.89 -3.50
C ASN A 147 -10.93 11.73 -3.63
N TYR A 148 -12.11 11.91 -3.03
CA TYR A 148 -13.23 10.98 -3.10
C TYR A 148 -14.50 11.72 -3.53
N ASP A 149 -15.30 11.07 -4.36
CA ASP A 149 -16.62 11.56 -4.78
C ASP A 149 -17.58 10.35 -4.65
N PRO A 150 -18.74 10.46 -3.98
CA PRO A 150 -19.43 11.66 -3.50
C PRO A 150 -18.92 12.26 -2.18
N ILE A 151 -19.25 13.54 -1.96
CA ILE A 151 -19.03 14.25 -0.67
C ILE A 151 -19.70 13.46 0.47
N GLN A 152 -18.96 13.22 1.55
CA GLN A 152 -19.44 12.56 2.75
C GLN A 152 -19.70 13.56 3.87
N GLU A 153 -20.78 13.36 4.63
CA GLU A 153 -21.08 14.19 5.80
C GLU A 153 -20.24 13.84 7.03
N ARG A 154 -19.75 12.61 7.11
CA ARG A 154 -18.95 12.10 8.23
C ARG A 154 -17.71 11.36 7.70
N THR A 155 -16.75 11.16 8.57
CA THR A 155 -15.52 10.45 8.23
C THR A 155 -15.73 8.94 8.36
N PHE A 156 -15.49 8.22 7.26
CA PHE A 156 -15.61 6.76 7.22
C PHE A 156 -14.24 6.11 7.29
N ILE A 157 -14.15 5.06 8.10
CA ILE A 157 -12.98 4.19 8.15
C ILE A 157 -13.37 2.86 7.52
N LYS A 158 -12.74 2.54 6.39
CA LYS A 158 -12.83 1.24 5.73
C LYS A 158 -11.60 0.43 6.11
N ILE A 159 -11.81 -0.74 6.71
CA ILE A 159 -10.70 -1.59 7.16
C ILE A 159 -10.90 -3.04 6.71
N LYS A 160 -9.81 -3.68 6.29
CA LYS A 160 -9.80 -5.12 6.04
C LYS A 160 -10.09 -5.88 7.33
N GLU A 161 -10.79 -7.00 7.20
CA GLU A 161 -11.12 -7.88 8.32
C GLU A 161 -9.83 -8.37 9.01
N SER A 162 -8.83 -8.73 8.18
CA SER A 162 -7.51 -9.16 8.62
C SER A 162 -6.70 -8.11 9.41
N ARG A 163 -7.15 -6.85 9.43
CA ARG A 163 -6.47 -5.70 10.05
C ARG A 163 -7.34 -4.95 11.06
N LYS A 164 -8.45 -5.54 11.52
CA LYS A 164 -9.36 -4.88 12.47
C LYS A 164 -8.71 -4.41 13.77
N ASP A 165 -7.62 -5.04 14.20
CA ASP A 165 -6.89 -4.68 15.42
C ASP A 165 -6.36 -3.23 15.41
N TYR A 166 -6.22 -2.62 14.22
CA TYR A 166 -5.74 -1.25 14.05
C TYR A 166 -6.86 -0.21 14.18
N ASN A 167 -8.12 -0.63 14.06
CA ASN A 167 -9.28 0.26 14.11
C ASN A 167 -9.33 1.15 15.37
N PRO A 168 -9.23 0.62 16.61
CA PRO A 168 -9.29 1.47 17.81
C PRO A 168 -8.15 2.50 17.86
N LEU A 169 -6.97 2.16 17.35
CA LEU A 169 -5.82 3.06 17.31
C LEU A 169 -6.05 4.22 16.33
N ILE A 170 -6.65 3.94 15.18
CA ILE A 170 -6.93 4.93 14.14
C ILE A 170 -8.10 5.82 14.55
N LYS A 171 -9.16 5.25 15.12
CA LYS A 171 -10.30 6.02 15.64
C LYS A 171 -9.84 7.05 16.65
N LYS A 172 -9.01 6.65 17.62
CA LYS A 172 -8.48 7.55 18.64
C LYS A 172 -7.78 8.78 18.04
N VAL A 173 -7.07 8.60 16.92
CA VAL A 173 -6.36 9.69 16.24
C VAL A 173 -7.33 10.60 15.45
N ILE A 174 -8.38 10.02 14.84
CA ILE A 174 -9.30 10.76 13.97
C ILE A 174 -10.39 11.50 14.77
N GLU A 175 -10.89 10.90 15.86
CA GLU A 175 -11.93 11.47 16.73
C GLU A 175 -11.54 12.80 17.35
N GLU A 176 -10.24 13.10 17.46
CA GLU A 176 -9.75 14.41 17.94
C GLU A 176 -10.17 15.57 17.03
N LYS A 177 -10.41 15.32 15.74
CA LYS A 177 -10.65 16.37 14.74
C LYS A 177 -11.88 16.17 13.85
N TYR A 178 -12.39 14.96 13.75
CA TYR A 178 -13.45 14.62 12.79
C TYR A 178 -14.55 13.78 13.45
N GLN A 179 -15.79 13.99 13.01
CA GLN A 179 -16.91 13.11 13.36
C GLN A 179 -16.80 11.79 12.60
N LEU A 180 -16.73 10.69 13.34
CA LEU A 180 -16.71 9.35 12.75
C LEU A 180 -18.12 8.85 12.43
N ALA A 181 -18.22 8.14 11.31
CA ALA A 181 -19.34 7.26 10.99
C ALA A 181 -19.04 5.82 11.45
N ASP A 182 -20.00 4.93 11.22
CA ASP A 182 -19.80 3.50 11.45
C ASP A 182 -18.70 2.92 10.55
N ASP A 183 -18.02 1.92 11.08
CA ASP A 183 -16.94 1.24 10.36
C ASP A 183 -17.49 0.47 9.17
N GLN A 184 -16.72 0.48 8.10
CA GLN A 184 -17.04 -0.25 6.89
C GLN A 184 -15.99 -1.33 6.64
N ALA A 185 -16.44 -2.50 6.20
CA ALA A 185 -15.53 -3.54 5.75
C ALA A 185 -14.90 -3.13 4.41
N LEU A 186 -13.60 -3.40 4.27
CA LEU A 186 -12.86 -3.26 3.03
C LEU A 186 -12.62 -4.63 2.39
N ASN A 187 -12.51 -4.69 1.06
CA ASN A 187 -12.23 -5.94 0.38
C ASN A 187 -10.77 -6.35 0.65
N GLU A 188 -10.53 -7.63 0.99
CA GLU A 188 -9.19 -8.15 1.24
C GLU A 188 -8.27 -8.05 0.01
N THR A 189 -8.83 -8.00 -1.21
CA THR A 189 -8.07 -7.84 -2.45
C THR A 189 -7.64 -6.40 -2.74
N ASP A 190 -8.10 -5.41 -1.95
CA ASP A 190 -7.71 -4.01 -2.14
C ASP A 190 -6.23 -3.78 -1.88
N ILE A 191 -5.66 -2.77 -2.54
CA ILE A 191 -4.22 -2.45 -2.45
C ILE A 191 -3.84 -1.92 -1.05
N TYR A 192 -4.78 -1.22 -0.40
CA TYR A 192 -4.60 -0.63 0.93
C TYR A 192 -5.30 -1.49 1.97
N ASP A 193 -4.71 -1.56 3.15
CA ASP A 193 -5.31 -2.26 4.30
C ASP A 193 -6.44 -1.45 4.93
N ILE A 194 -6.32 -0.12 4.84
CA ILE A 194 -7.21 0.84 5.48
C ILE A 194 -7.41 2.02 4.53
N ILE A 195 -8.66 2.41 4.32
CA ILE A 195 -9.04 3.59 3.55
C ILE A 195 -9.84 4.51 4.46
N ILE A 196 -9.35 5.73 4.65
CA ILE A 196 -10.04 6.76 5.43
C ILE A 196 -10.63 7.77 4.47
N ILE A 197 -11.94 7.99 4.55
CA ILE A 197 -12.65 8.96 3.72
C ILE A 197 -13.08 10.11 4.62
N ILE A 198 -12.43 11.27 4.47
CA ILE A 198 -12.70 12.47 5.26
C ILE A 198 -14.02 13.08 4.81
N GLY A 199 -14.97 13.19 5.73
CA GLY A 199 -16.22 13.91 5.53
C GLY A 199 -16.17 15.36 5.99
N ASN A 200 -17.30 16.05 5.91
CA ASN A 200 -17.46 17.33 6.58
C ASN A 200 -17.33 17.16 8.11
N LYS A 201 -16.78 18.19 8.77
CA LYS A 201 -16.46 18.15 10.20
C LYS A 201 -17.66 17.93 11.08
#